data_AF-A0A9N9PJJ6-F1
#
_entry.id   AF-A0A9N9PJJ6-F1
#
_cell.length_a   1.000
_cell.length_b   1.000
_cell.length_c   1.000
_cell.angle_alpha   90.00
_cell.angle_beta   90.00
_cell.angle_gamma   90.00
#
_symmetry.space_group_name_H-M   'P 1'
#
loop_
_entity.id
_entity.type
_entity.pdbx_description
1 polymer ?
#
loop_
_entity_poly.entity_id
_entity_poly.type
_entity_poly.pdbx_seq_one_letter_code
_entity_poly.pdbx_strand_id
1 'polypeptide(L)' 'AQSESDPGYYTQQIYANGLRCWNGPERSVKLNLECGIENEIISVVEPEKCEYHLKMKTPAVCPDNPFID' A
#
# COMPACT_ATOMS: atom_id res chain seq x y z
N ALA A 1 2.58 -12.89 10.56
CA ALA A 1 3.48 -11.78 10.22
C ALA A 1 4.47 -12.32 9.20
N GLN A 2 4.60 -11.63 8.06
CA GLN A 2 5.56 -12.03 7.03
C GLN A 2 6.98 -11.78 7.56
N SER A 3 7.91 -12.70 7.29
CA SER A 3 9.31 -12.56 7.68
C SER A 3 10.04 -11.63 6.72
N GLU A 4 11.10 -10.96 7.17
CA GLU A 4 11.91 -10.07 6.32
C GLU A 4 12.51 -10.76 5.07
N SER A 5 12.61 -12.10 5.10
CA SER A 5 13.01 -12.94 3.96
C SER A 5 11.88 -13.30 2.98
N ASP A 6 10.63 -12.94 3.28
CA ASP A 6 9.49 -13.14 2.38
C ASP A 6 9.46 -11.99 1.36
N PRO A 7 9.49 -12.25 0.04
CA PRO A 7 9.34 -11.21 -0.98
C PRO A 7 8.10 -10.32 -0.76
N GLY A 8 7.04 -10.88 -0.16
CA GLY A 8 5.82 -10.17 0.18
C GLY A 8 5.96 -9.20 1.37
N TYR A 9 7.08 -9.17 2.09
CA TYR A 9 7.27 -8.33 3.26
C TYR A 9 7.13 -6.83 2.94
N TYR A 10 7.64 -6.40 1.78
CA TYR A 10 7.67 -4.99 1.38
C TYR A 10 6.43 -4.55 0.57
N THR A 11 5.43 -5.41 0.37
CA THR A 11 4.28 -5.10 -0.51
C THR A 11 3.15 -4.35 0.20
N GLN A 12 3.25 -4.07 1.50
CA GLN A 12 2.23 -3.35 2.23
C GLN A 12 2.83 -2.24 3.10
N GLN A 13 2.25 -1.04 3.01
CA GLN A 13 2.63 0.11 3.83
C GLN A 13 1.42 0.64 4.60
N ILE A 14 1.67 1.09 5.83
CA ILE A 14 0.65 1.70 6.69
C ILE A 14 1.06 3.14 6.97
N TYR A 15 0.21 4.08 6.60
CA TYR A 15 0.33 5.48 7.00
C TYR A 15 -0.79 5.76 8.00
N ALA A 16 -0.41 6.08 9.24
CA ALA A 16 -1.32 6.33 10.34
C ALA A 16 -1.18 7.77 10.85
N ASN A 17 -2.09 8.18 11.72
CA ASN A 17 -2.05 9.48 12.42
C ASN A 17 -1.99 10.68 11.46
N GLY A 18 -2.71 10.59 10.33
CA GLY A 18 -2.87 11.71 9.42
C GLY A 18 -3.77 12.80 9.99
N LEU A 19 -4.05 13.83 9.18
CA LEU A 19 -4.90 14.95 9.58
C LEU A 19 -6.25 14.45 10.13
N ARG A 20 -6.66 14.96 11.30
CA ARG A 20 -7.96 14.68 11.93
C ARG A 20 -9.11 14.87 10.94
N CYS A 21 -9.92 13.83 10.81
CA CYS A 21 -11.15 13.87 10.02
C CYS A 21 -12.25 14.62 10.76
N TRP A 22 -13.09 15.35 10.04
CA TRP A 22 -14.25 15.99 10.65
C TRP A 22 -15.24 14.94 11.16
N ASN A 23 -15.53 14.98 12.47
CA ASN A 23 -16.39 14.01 13.14
C ASN A 23 -15.99 12.55 12.81
N GLY A 24 -14.69 12.26 12.90
CA GLY A 24 -14.10 10.98 12.55
C GLY A 24 -12.72 10.77 13.17
N PRO A 25 -12.08 9.64 12.85
CA PRO A 25 -10.73 9.32 13.34
C PRO A 25 -9.67 10.21 12.68
N GLU A 26 -8.41 10.01 13.07
CA GLU A 26 -7.29 10.49 12.26
C GLU A 26 -7.25 9.72 10.95
N ARG A 27 -6.97 10.40 9.84
CA ARG A 27 -6.91 9.73 8.53
C ARG A 27 -5.82 8.66 8.53
N SER A 28 -6.12 7.53 7.91
CA SER A 28 -5.17 6.43 7.74
C SER A 28 -5.20 5.90 6.31
N VAL A 29 -4.09 5.33 5.86
CA VAL A 29 -3.95 4.66 4.58
C VAL A 29 -3.36 3.27 4.79
N LYS A 30 -4.03 2.25 4.26
CA LYS A 30 -3.44 0.95 3.96
C LYS A 30 -3.09 0.90 2.47
N LEU A 31 -1.80 0.94 2.17
CA LEU A 31 -1.30 0.91 0.80
C LEU A 31 -0.84 -0.50 0.45
N ASN A 32 -1.43 -1.09 -0.59
CA ASN A 32 -0.96 -2.33 -1.20
C ASN A 32 -0.19 -2.00 -2.48
N LEU A 33 1.03 -2.51 -2.56
CA LEU A 33 1.93 -2.32 -3.69
C LEU A 33 1.91 -3.54 -4.60
N GLU A 34 1.79 -3.30 -5.88
CA GLU A 34 1.91 -4.29 -6.94
C GLU A 34 3.12 -3.94 -7.82
N CYS A 35 3.81 -4.95 -8.38
CA CYS A 35 4.87 -4.69 -9.33
C CYS A 35 4.31 -3.99 -10.57
N GLY A 36 5.01 -2.95 -11.04
CA GLY A 36 4.70 -2.25 -12.28
C GLY A 36 5.83 -1.35 -12.73
N ILE A 37 5.77 -0.88 -13.98
CA ILE A 37 6.86 -0.13 -14.61
C ILE A 37 6.94 1.30 -14.05
N GLU A 38 5.79 1.88 -13.71
CA GLU A 38 5.67 3.26 -13.23
C GLU A 38 5.04 3.31 -11.85
N ASN A 39 5.29 4.41 -11.14
CA ASN A 39 4.62 4.71 -9.89
C ASN A 39 3.21 5.25 -10.19
N GLU A 40 2.19 4.44 -9.97
CA GLU A 40 0.81 4.77 -10.35
C GLU A 40 -0.19 4.33 -9.29
N ILE A 41 -1.06 5.24 -8.83
CA ILE A 41 -2.19 4.89 -7.96
C ILE A 41 -3.30 4.29 -8.83
N ILE A 42 -3.62 3.02 -8.60
CA ILE A 42 -4.62 2.26 -9.36
C ILE A 42 -6.02 2.44 -8.79
N SER A 43 -6.15 2.47 -7.47
CA SER A 43 -7.44 2.65 -6.82
C SER A 43 -7.31 3.26 -5.44
N VAL A 44 -8.32 4.03 -5.07
CA VAL A 44 -8.52 4.58 -3.74
C VAL A 44 -9.94 4.23 -3.31
N VAL A 45 -10.10 3.54 -2.19
CA VAL A 45 -11.43 3.26 -1.60
C VAL A 45 -11.44 3.65 -0.13
N GLU A 46 -12.58 4.13 0.34
CA GLU A 46 -12.81 4.52 1.74
C GLU A 46 -13.80 3.53 2.37
N PRO A 47 -13.34 2.35 2.84
CA PRO A 47 -14.24 1.34 3.41
C PRO A 47 -14.90 1.83 4.71
N GLU A 48 -14.17 2.63 5.50
CA GLU A 48 -14.65 3.26 6.72
C GLU A 48 -14.28 4.74 6.69
N LYS A 49 -15.04 5.59 7.40
CA LYS A 49 -14.81 7.04 7.37
C LYS A 49 -13.34 7.37 7.68
N CYS A 50 -12.71 8.05 6.72
CA CYS A 50 -11.33 8.51 6.78
C CYS A 50 -10.27 7.41 6.92
N GLU A 51 -10.63 6.15 6.68
CA GLU A 51 -9.71 5.05 6.42
C GLU A 51 -9.68 4.81 4.92
N TYR A 52 -8.50 4.89 4.31
CA TYR A 52 -8.33 4.70 2.87
C TYR A 52 -7.54 3.43 2.58
N HIS A 53 -8.01 2.63 1.63
CA HIS A 53 -7.25 1.52 1.08
C HIS A 53 -6.81 1.91 -0.33
N LEU A 54 -5.50 1.95 -0.53
CA LEU A 54 -4.88 2.27 -1.80
C LEU A 54 -4.31 1.01 -2.44
N LYS A 55 -4.39 0.95 -3.76
CA LYS A 55 -3.57 0.06 -4.58
C LYS A 55 -2.69 0.92 -5.48
N MET A 56 -1.40 0.60 -5.53
CA MET A 56 -0.43 1.33 -6.34
C MET A 56 0.52 0.36 -7.03
N LYS A 57 0.88 0.66 -8.27
CA LYS A 57 1.98 0.01 -8.97
C LYS A 57 3.29 0.74 -8.71
N THR A 58 4.39 0.00 -8.59
CA THR A 58 5.73 0.58 -8.48
C THR A 58 6.82 -0.42 -8.89
N PRO A 59 7.91 0.03 -9.54
CA PRO A 59 9.05 -0.83 -9.81
C PRO A 59 9.78 -1.27 -8.52
N ALA A 60 9.55 -0.59 -7.40
CA ALA A 60 10.24 -0.86 -6.14
C ALA A 60 9.90 -2.20 -5.48
N VAL A 61 8.79 -2.83 -5.87
CA VAL A 61 8.37 -4.16 -5.36
C VAL A 61 8.41 -5.23 -6.44
N CYS A 62 9.03 -4.95 -7.58
CA CYS A 62 9.25 -5.95 -8.61
C CYS A 62 10.41 -6.88 -8.21
N PRO A 63 10.33 -8.18 -8.53
CA PRO A 63 11.42 -9.11 -8.26
C PRO A 63 12.66 -8.74 -9.10
N ASP A 64 13.84 -8.87 -8.50
CA ASP A 64 15.12 -8.67 -9.20
C ASP A 64 15.30 -9.68 -10.34
N ASN A 65 14.68 -10.85 -10.23
CA ASN A 65 14.68 -11.88 -11.25
C ASN A 65 13.28 -12.03 -11.87
N PRO A 66 13.07 -11.64 -13.13
CA PRO A 66 11.76 -11.74 -13.81
C PRO A 66 11.34 -13.18 -14.13
N PHE A 67 12.14 -14.19 -13.75
CA PHE A 67 11.83 -15.60 -13.93
C PHE A 67 11.35 -16.31 -12.66
N ILE A 68 11.13 -15.59 -11.57
CA ILE A 68 10.48 -16.11 -10.35
C ILE A 68 9.14 -15.40 -10.20
N ASP A 69 8.10 -16.02 -10.75
CA ASP A 69 6.69 -15.76 -10.44
C ASP A 69 6.13 -16.93 -9.60
#